data_AF-A0A9D9TPN2-F1
#
_entry.id   AF-A0A9D9TPN2-F1
#
_cell.length_a   1.000
_cell.length_b   1.000
_cell.length_c   1.000
_cell.angle_alpha   90.00
_cell.angle_beta   90.00
_cell.angle_gamma   90.00
#
_symmetry.space_group_name_H-M   'P 1'
#
loop_
_entity.id
_entity.type
_entity.pdbx_description
1 polymer ?
#
loop_
_entity_poly.entity_id
_entity_poly.type
_entity_poly.pdbx_seq_one_letter_code
_entity_poly.pdbx_strand_id
1 'polypeptide(L)'
;MGLPHFQACPGARTGFVFICPGRFEAARGTPCAAGTGANLARALAVLNERLPAQFPSPLRNRYVITNSWSRVEYPALTQRSVPTLNEVLEVDNLERLAAEVAALEAIVACGAQAHAAVQALADRGAIQARLAFARHLSQRSVNMIAGAADTPGRIGVWCSGVIAQLTKPA
;
A
#
# COMPACT_ATOMS: atom_id res chain seq x y z
N MET A 1 3.24 10.39 19.45
CA MET A 1 3.07 8.95 19.17
C MET A 1 2.78 8.79 17.69
N GLY A 2 3.35 7.78 17.03
CA GLY A 2 3.07 7.54 15.60
C GLY A 2 1.71 6.88 15.37
N LEU A 3 1.20 6.93 14.13
CA LEU A 3 -0.07 6.33 13.74
C LEU A 3 0.17 4.94 13.13
N PRO A 4 -0.42 3.85 13.66
CA PRO A 4 -0.23 2.51 13.12
C PRO A 4 -0.64 2.35 11.65
N HIS A 5 -1.63 3.13 11.20
CA HIS A 5 -2.18 3.05 9.85
C HIS A 5 -1.58 4.06 8.88
N PHE A 6 -0.85 5.08 9.34
CA PHE A 6 -0.47 6.21 8.51
C PHE A 6 0.94 6.73 8.79
N GLN A 7 1.69 6.96 7.71
CA GLN A 7 2.96 7.64 7.67
C GLN A 7 2.87 8.73 6.61
N ALA A 8 2.77 9.98 7.05
CA ALA A 8 2.86 11.14 6.17
C ALA A 8 4.30 11.35 5.66
N CYS A 9 4.43 11.93 4.48
CA CYS A 9 5.70 12.41 3.95
C CYS A 9 5.42 13.67 3.11
N PRO A 10 5.53 14.88 3.70
CA PRO A 10 5.30 16.11 2.97
C PRO A 10 6.17 16.20 1.70
N GLY A 11 5.55 16.52 0.57
CA GLY A 11 6.22 16.59 -0.73
C GLY A 11 6.43 15.25 -1.44
N ALA A 12 6.05 14.12 -0.84
CA ALA A 12 6.05 12.85 -1.58
C ALA A 12 4.96 12.85 -2.66
N ARG A 13 5.32 12.45 -3.88
CA ARG A 13 4.41 12.36 -5.03
C ARG A 13 3.84 10.94 -5.22
N THR A 14 4.41 9.97 -4.52
CA THR A 14 4.02 8.56 -4.61
C THR A 14 3.71 8.01 -3.23
N GLY A 15 2.67 7.18 -3.14
CA GLY A 15 2.32 6.50 -1.90
C GLY A 15 1.78 5.10 -2.09
N PHE A 16 1.70 4.39 -0.98
CA PHE A 16 1.25 3.01 -0.91
C PHE A 16 0.05 2.90 0.03
N VAL A 17 -1.00 2.22 -0.42
CA VAL A 17 -2.19 1.93 0.37
C VAL A 17 -2.25 0.44 0.67
N PHE A 18 -2.13 0.07 1.93
CA PHE A 18 -2.27 -1.30 2.44
C PHE A 18 -3.67 -1.53 3.02
N ILE A 19 -3.94 -2.71 3.59
CA ILE A 19 -5.29 -3.06 4.06
C ILE A 19 -5.58 -2.45 5.43
N CYS A 20 -4.93 -2.94 6.49
CA CYS A 20 -5.14 -2.49 7.87
C CYS A 20 -3.87 -2.69 8.71
N PRO A 21 -3.66 -1.91 9.79
CA PRO A 21 -2.59 -2.18 10.73
C PRO A 21 -2.85 -3.49 11.50
N GLY A 22 -1.80 -4.25 11.77
CA GLY A 22 -1.85 -5.46 12.59
C GLY A 22 -1.17 -5.26 13.95
N ARG A 23 -0.90 -6.39 14.62
CA ARG A 23 -0.26 -6.41 15.96
C ARG A 23 1.06 -5.63 16.01
N PHE A 24 1.89 -5.76 14.98
CA PHE A 24 3.21 -5.13 14.98
C PHE A 24 3.14 -3.63 14.73
N GLU A 25 2.25 -3.19 13.85
CA GLU A 25 1.97 -1.78 13.59
C GLU A 25 1.42 -1.11 14.85
N ALA A 26 0.52 -1.78 15.57
CA ALA A 26 -0.01 -1.29 16.84
C ALA A 26 1.09 -1.10 17.89
N ALA A 27 1.99 -2.06 18.03
CA ALA A 27 3.09 -1.99 19.00
C ALA A 27 4.17 -0.95 18.62
N ARG A 28 4.41 -0.73 17.32
CA ARG A 28 5.49 0.14 16.81
C ARG A 28 5.02 1.54 16.42
N GLY A 29 3.71 1.79 16.33
CA GLY A 29 3.14 3.08 15.97
C GLY A 29 3.46 3.53 14.55
N THR A 30 3.61 2.60 13.60
CA THR A 30 3.94 2.90 12.19
C THR A 30 3.36 1.82 11.27
N PRO A 31 2.91 2.16 10.04
CA PRO A 31 2.42 1.17 9.10
C PRO A 31 3.53 0.27 8.58
N CYS A 32 3.14 -0.93 8.14
CA CYS A 32 4.04 -1.95 7.59
C CYS A 32 5.24 -2.23 8.50
N ALA A 33 5.00 -2.45 9.79
CA ALA A 33 6.06 -2.48 10.78
C ALA A 33 6.85 -3.80 10.82
N ALA A 34 6.37 -4.87 10.17
CA ALA A 34 6.99 -6.20 10.21
C ALA A 34 7.33 -6.74 8.80
N GLY A 35 7.04 -8.01 8.52
CA GLY A 35 7.41 -8.68 7.26
C GLY A 35 6.92 -7.95 6.00
N THR A 36 5.74 -7.33 6.05
CA THR A 36 5.24 -6.46 4.97
C THR A 36 6.18 -5.29 4.70
N GLY A 37 6.70 -4.63 5.75
CA GLY A 37 7.68 -3.55 5.62
C GLY A 37 9.01 -4.01 5.04
N ALA A 38 9.49 -5.18 5.43
CA ALA A 38 10.71 -5.77 4.86
C ALA A 38 10.56 -6.05 3.36
N ASN A 39 9.39 -6.56 2.94
CA ASN A 39 9.09 -6.77 1.53
C ASN A 39 8.88 -5.47 0.76
N LEU A 40 8.27 -4.46 1.38
CA LEU A 40 8.17 -3.12 0.80
C LEU A 40 9.56 -2.50 0.59
N ALA A 41 10.48 -2.63 1.54
CA ALA A 41 11.85 -2.14 1.38
C ALA A 41 12.58 -2.80 0.19
N ARG A 42 12.40 -4.12 0.00
CA ARG A 42 12.92 -4.85 -1.17
C ARG A 42 12.28 -4.38 -2.47
N ALA A 43 10.96 -4.19 -2.47
CA ALA A 43 10.25 -3.68 -3.64
C ALA A 43 10.69 -2.26 -4.00
N LEU A 44 10.86 -1.39 -3.01
CA LEU A 44 11.32 -0.01 -3.21
C LEU A 44 12.72 0.06 -3.82
N ALA A 45 13.64 -0.84 -3.44
CA ALA A 45 14.95 -0.91 -4.08
C ALA A 45 14.83 -1.18 -5.58
N VAL A 46 14.02 -2.18 -5.96
CA VAL A 46 13.80 -2.54 -7.37
C VAL A 46 13.02 -1.46 -8.13
N LEU A 47 11.99 -0.88 -7.51
CA LEU A 47 11.18 0.18 -8.13
C LEU A 47 11.99 1.46 -8.35
N ASN A 48 12.84 1.84 -7.39
CA ASN A 48 13.73 2.98 -7.52
C ASN A 48 14.76 2.78 -8.63
N GLU A 49 15.34 1.59 -8.72
CA GLU A 49 16.28 1.24 -9.80
C GLU A 49 15.62 1.32 -11.18
N ARG A 50 14.40 0.79 -11.33
CA ARG A 50 13.74 0.62 -12.63
C ARG A 50 12.86 1.77 -13.07
N LEU A 51 12.32 2.56 -12.14
CA LEU A 51 11.45 3.70 -12.42
C LEU A 51 11.73 4.86 -11.43
N PRO A 52 12.97 5.39 -11.40
CA PRO A 52 13.41 6.38 -10.42
C PRO A 52 12.61 7.69 -10.46
N ALA A 53 12.08 8.07 -11.64
CA ALA A 53 11.24 9.25 -11.78
C ALA A 53 9.95 9.17 -10.94
N GLN A 54 9.39 7.96 -10.76
CA GLN A 54 8.22 7.73 -9.91
C GLN A 54 8.59 7.36 -8.49
N PHE A 55 9.67 6.59 -8.33
CA PHE A 55 10.15 6.08 -7.06
C PHE A 55 11.54 6.66 -6.79
N PRO A 56 11.64 7.92 -6.32
CA PRO A 56 12.92 8.64 -6.25
C PRO A 56 13.86 8.14 -5.15
N SER A 57 13.40 7.24 -4.28
CA SER A 57 14.22 6.71 -3.18
C SER A 57 13.94 5.24 -2.90
N PRO A 58 14.93 4.44 -2.50
CA PRO A 58 14.68 3.09 -1.98
C PRO A 58 14.14 3.10 -0.54
N LEU A 59 14.10 4.26 0.12
CA LEU A 59 13.76 4.38 1.55
C LEU A 59 12.27 4.63 1.75
N ARG A 60 11.62 3.80 2.59
CA ARG A 60 10.18 3.88 2.86
C ARG A 60 9.71 5.21 3.46
N ASN A 61 10.59 5.95 4.14
CA ASN A 61 10.26 7.24 4.77
C ASN A 61 10.22 8.41 3.76
N ARG A 62 10.44 8.14 2.47
CA ARG A 62 10.29 9.09 1.37
C ARG A 62 8.95 8.96 0.64
N TYR A 63 8.05 8.15 1.19
CA TYR A 63 6.73 7.87 0.62
C TYR A 63 5.65 8.07 1.67
N VAL A 64 4.46 8.43 1.20
CA VAL A 64 3.25 8.27 2.01
C VAL A 64 2.92 6.78 2.08
N ILE A 65 2.68 6.28 3.28
CA ILE A 65 2.21 4.92 3.50
C ILE A 65 0.96 5.02 4.34
N THR A 66 -0.16 4.52 3.82
CA THR A 66 -1.41 4.47 4.56
C THR A 66 -2.08 3.10 4.43
N ASN A 67 -3.13 2.89 5.21
CA ASN A 67 -4.02 1.75 5.13
C ASN A 67 -5.43 2.19 4.73
N SER A 68 -6.11 1.37 3.93
CA SER A 68 -7.51 1.60 3.57
C SER A 68 -8.45 1.47 4.77
N TRP A 69 -8.00 0.89 5.87
CA TRP A 69 -8.68 0.88 7.17
C TRP A 69 -7.75 1.35 8.28
N SER A 70 -8.21 2.31 9.07
CA SER A 70 -7.39 2.94 10.12
C SER A 70 -7.31 2.13 11.41
N ARG A 71 -8.24 1.19 11.64
CA ARG A 71 -8.30 0.41 12.89
C ARG A 71 -7.42 -0.84 12.82
N VAL A 72 -6.90 -1.22 13.97
CA VAL A 72 -6.02 -2.39 14.14
C VAL A 72 -6.84 -3.67 14.06
N GLU A 73 -6.41 -4.59 13.19
CA GLU A 73 -7.02 -5.90 12.99
C GLU A 73 -5.98 -7.01 13.16
N TYR A 74 -6.21 -7.91 14.12
CA TYR A 74 -5.51 -9.19 14.20
C TYR A 74 -6.35 -10.19 15.00
N PRO A 75 -6.25 -11.52 14.73
CA PRO A 75 -7.18 -12.50 15.28
C PRO A 75 -7.35 -12.47 16.79
N ALA A 76 -6.27 -12.27 17.55
CA ALA A 76 -6.34 -12.20 19.01
C ALA A 76 -7.03 -10.95 19.57
N LEU A 77 -7.22 -9.89 18.78
CA LEU A 77 -7.93 -8.67 19.16
C LEU A 77 -9.35 -8.63 18.62
N THR A 78 -9.52 -8.97 17.34
CA THR A 78 -10.78 -8.73 16.61
C THR A 78 -11.39 -9.99 16.01
N GLN A 79 -10.82 -11.17 16.26
CA GLN A 79 -11.21 -12.46 15.65
C GLN A 79 -11.07 -12.51 14.11
N ARG A 80 -10.50 -11.48 13.50
CA ARG A 80 -10.26 -11.40 12.06
C ARG A 80 -8.89 -10.80 11.76
N SER A 81 -8.45 -10.93 10.51
CA SER A 81 -7.14 -10.44 10.07
C SER A 81 -7.21 -9.22 9.14
N VAL A 82 -8.41 -8.92 8.63
CA VAL A 82 -8.68 -7.83 7.68
C VAL A 82 -10.12 -7.32 7.89
N PRO A 83 -10.40 -6.06 7.56
CA PRO A 83 -11.75 -5.51 7.51
C PRO A 83 -12.56 -6.13 6.36
N THR A 84 -13.87 -5.98 6.44
CA THR A 84 -14.81 -6.26 5.35
C THR A 84 -14.71 -5.20 4.25
N LEU A 85 -15.28 -5.50 3.08
CA LEU A 85 -15.38 -4.52 2.00
C LEU A 85 -16.29 -3.34 2.38
N ASN A 86 -17.38 -3.59 3.09
CA ASN A 86 -18.31 -2.52 3.48
C ASN A 86 -17.61 -1.49 4.37
N GLU A 87 -16.82 -1.93 5.35
CA GLU A 87 -16.09 -1.04 6.27
C GLU A 87 -15.07 -0.16 5.54
N VAL A 88 -14.32 -0.72 4.58
CA VAL A 88 -13.35 0.11 3.83
C VAL A 88 -14.02 1.06 2.84
N LEU A 89 -15.30 0.84 2.53
CA LEU A 89 -16.12 1.68 1.64
C LEU A 89 -17.04 2.65 2.39
N GLU A 90 -17.01 2.67 3.73
CA GLU A 90 -17.71 3.66 4.54
C GLU A 90 -17.26 5.08 4.18
N VAL A 91 -18.20 6.02 4.15
CA VAL A 91 -17.97 7.40 3.70
C VAL A 91 -16.85 8.06 4.50
N ASP A 92 -16.95 8.05 5.83
CA ASP A 92 -15.94 8.66 6.73
C ASP A 92 -14.53 8.05 6.51
N ASN A 93 -14.46 6.74 6.26
CA ASN A 93 -13.20 6.07 5.99
C ASN A 93 -12.60 6.48 4.63
N LEU A 94 -13.44 6.60 3.60
CA LEU A 94 -13.03 7.06 2.28
C LEU A 94 -12.60 8.53 2.31
N GLU A 95 -13.30 9.40 3.02
CA GLU A 95 -12.92 10.81 3.19
C GLU A 95 -11.56 10.95 3.87
N ARG A 96 -11.32 10.21 4.96
CA ARG A 96 -10.01 10.11 5.60
C ARG A 96 -8.94 9.67 4.59
N LEU A 97 -9.18 8.56 3.90
CA LEU A 97 -8.20 8.01 2.96
C LEU A 97 -7.91 9.00 1.83
N ALA A 98 -8.94 9.67 1.30
CA ALA A 98 -8.81 10.70 0.27
C ALA A 98 -7.92 11.84 0.75
N ALA A 99 -8.13 12.35 1.97
CA ALA A 99 -7.30 13.40 2.55
C ALA A 99 -5.83 12.97 2.69
N GLU A 100 -5.57 11.74 3.13
CA GLU A 100 -4.21 11.21 3.30
C GLU A 100 -3.45 11.02 1.97
N VAL A 101 -4.17 10.83 0.86
CA VAL A 101 -3.57 10.59 -0.47
C VAL A 101 -3.77 11.75 -1.45
N ALA A 102 -4.42 12.84 -1.04
CA ALA A 102 -4.85 13.93 -1.93
C ALA A 102 -3.72 14.56 -2.75
N ALA A 103 -2.51 14.66 -2.17
CA ALA A 103 -1.34 15.26 -2.82
C ALA A 103 -0.54 14.28 -3.70
N LEU A 104 -0.95 13.01 -3.77
CA LEU A 104 -0.21 11.99 -4.51
C LEU A 104 -0.56 12.01 -5.99
N GLU A 105 0.44 11.81 -6.83
CA GLU A 105 0.30 11.66 -8.26
C GLU A 105 0.31 10.20 -8.70
N ALA A 106 0.86 9.31 -7.87
CA ALA A 106 0.74 7.88 -8.06
C ALA A 106 0.44 7.15 -6.74
N ILE A 107 -0.46 6.17 -6.83
CA ILE A 107 -0.88 5.35 -5.70
C ILE A 107 -0.72 3.88 -6.08
N VAL A 108 -0.01 3.13 -5.24
CA VAL A 108 0.07 1.68 -5.35
C VAL A 108 -0.81 1.05 -4.26
N ALA A 109 -1.94 0.48 -4.67
CA ALA A 109 -2.88 -0.19 -3.77
C ALA A 109 -2.51 -1.69 -3.63
N CYS A 110 -2.31 -2.13 -2.40
CA CYS A 110 -1.76 -3.45 -2.06
C CYS A 110 -2.82 -4.34 -1.39
N GLY A 111 -3.45 -5.23 -2.15
CA GLY A 111 -4.46 -6.17 -1.67
C GLY A 111 -5.92 -5.71 -1.89
N ALA A 112 -6.86 -6.67 -1.86
CA ALA A 112 -8.21 -6.48 -2.36
C ALA A 112 -9.00 -5.34 -1.69
N GLN A 113 -8.93 -5.19 -0.36
CA GLN A 113 -9.60 -4.10 0.34
C GLN A 113 -8.98 -2.73 0.04
N ALA A 114 -7.66 -2.67 -0.15
CA ALA A 114 -6.99 -1.45 -0.57
C ALA A 114 -7.38 -1.10 -2.01
N HIS A 115 -7.51 -2.10 -2.89
CA HIS A 115 -8.00 -1.92 -4.25
C HIS A 115 -9.40 -1.33 -4.26
N ALA A 116 -10.32 -1.93 -3.51
CA ALA A 116 -11.72 -1.48 -3.46
C ALA A 116 -11.84 -0.03 -2.98
N ALA A 117 -11.13 0.35 -1.91
CA ALA A 117 -11.17 1.72 -1.40
C ALA A 117 -10.56 2.74 -2.39
N VAL A 118 -9.40 2.43 -2.96
CA VAL A 118 -8.73 3.32 -3.93
C VAL A 118 -9.55 3.44 -5.22
N GLN A 119 -10.13 2.35 -5.71
CA GLN A 119 -11.01 2.36 -6.87
C GLN A 119 -12.27 3.20 -6.60
N ALA A 120 -12.91 3.04 -5.43
CA ALA A 120 -14.07 3.84 -5.07
C ALA A 120 -13.77 5.34 -4.99
N LEU A 121 -12.57 5.74 -4.56
CA LEU A 121 -12.14 7.14 -4.61
C LEU A 121 -11.96 7.63 -6.04
N ALA A 122 -11.36 6.82 -6.91
CA ALA A 122 -11.15 7.15 -8.30
C ALA A 122 -12.48 7.30 -9.06
N ASP A 123 -13.41 6.35 -8.86
CA ASP A 123 -14.73 6.36 -9.52
C ASP A 123 -15.57 7.58 -9.13
N ARG A 124 -15.36 8.12 -7.92
CA ARG A 124 -16.01 9.34 -7.42
C ARG A 124 -15.28 10.62 -7.84
N GLY A 125 -14.16 10.51 -8.56
CA GLY A 125 -13.31 11.64 -8.94
C GLY A 125 -12.55 12.28 -7.77
N ALA A 126 -12.54 11.65 -6.58
CA ALA A 126 -11.91 12.18 -5.37
C ALA A 126 -10.37 12.13 -5.42
N ILE A 127 -9.82 11.32 -6.32
CA ILE A 127 -8.38 11.24 -6.60
C ILE A 127 -8.15 11.24 -8.11
N GLN A 128 -7.05 11.86 -8.55
CA GLN A 128 -6.63 11.94 -9.95
C GLN A 128 -5.26 11.28 -10.18
N ALA A 129 -4.76 10.55 -9.19
CA ALA A 129 -3.47 9.88 -9.24
C ALA A 129 -3.48 8.72 -10.25
N ARG A 130 -2.31 8.42 -10.84
CA ARG A 130 -2.10 7.16 -11.55
C ARG A 130 -2.15 6.00 -10.56
N LEU A 131 -2.89 4.96 -10.91
CA LEU A 131 -3.16 3.85 -9.99
C LEU A 131 -2.46 2.59 -10.46
N ALA A 132 -1.90 1.85 -9.50
CA ALA A 132 -1.47 0.49 -9.70
C ALA A 132 -2.06 -0.41 -8.62
N PHE A 133 -2.69 -1.50 -9.05
CA PHE A 133 -3.29 -2.50 -8.19
C PHE A 133 -2.38 -3.71 -8.14
N ALA A 134 -1.83 -3.99 -6.95
CA ALA A 134 -0.88 -5.06 -6.74
C ALA A 134 -1.30 -5.98 -5.59
N ARG A 135 -0.77 -7.21 -5.59
CA ARG A 135 -0.99 -8.13 -4.46
C ARG A 135 -0.41 -7.56 -3.16
N HIS A 136 -0.97 -7.95 -2.03
CA HIS A 136 -0.43 -7.55 -0.73
C HIS A 136 1.02 -8.04 -0.55
N LEU A 137 1.85 -7.31 0.20
CA LEU A 137 3.27 -7.64 0.41
C LEU A 137 3.55 -8.47 1.69
N SER A 138 2.52 -9.09 2.27
CA SER A 138 2.72 -10.04 3.36
C SER A 138 3.47 -11.27 2.83
N GLN A 139 4.23 -11.96 3.68
CA GLN A 139 5.00 -13.13 3.24
C GLN A 139 4.13 -14.19 2.57
N ARG A 140 2.93 -14.43 3.12
CA ARG A 140 1.94 -15.35 2.51
C ARG A 140 1.58 -14.92 1.10
N SER A 141 1.28 -13.65 0.88
CA SER A 141 0.85 -13.16 -0.43
C SER A 141 1.98 -13.13 -1.45
N VAL A 142 3.20 -12.73 -1.03
CA VAL A 142 4.40 -12.78 -1.87
C VAL A 142 4.70 -14.21 -2.30
N ASN A 143 4.58 -15.19 -1.39
CA ASN A 143 4.82 -16.60 -1.72
C ASN A 143 3.87 -17.19 -2.77
N MET A 144 2.73 -16.56 -3.00
CA MET A 144 1.74 -16.97 -4.00
C MET A 144 1.96 -16.31 -5.38
N ILE A 145 2.98 -15.47 -5.54
CA ILE A 145 3.32 -14.88 -6.83
C ILE A 145 3.99 -15.95 -7.69
N ALA A 146 3.35 -16.26 -8.82
CA ALA A 146 3.89 -17.17 -9.82
C ALA A 146 5.03 -16.51 -10.63
N GLY A 147 5.82 -17.33 -11.32
CA GLY A 147 6.88 -16.85 -12.22
C GLY A 147 8.25 -16.63 -11.56
N ALA A 148 8.42 -17.00 -10.28
CA ALA A 148 9.71 -17.01 -9.61
C ALA A 148 9.78 -18.03 -8.45
N ALA A 149 10.97 -18.58 -8.23
CA ALA A 149 11.22 -19.62 -7.23
C ALA A 149 11.50 -19.08 -5.81
N ASP A 150 11.94 -17.83 -5.70
CA ASP A 150 12.38 -17.21 -4.45
C ASP A 150 11.69 -15.87 -4.17
N THR A 151 11.89 -15.32 -2.97
CA THR A 151 11.28 -14.03 -2.58
C THR A 151 11.78 -12.87 -3.46
N PRO A 152 13.09 -12.70 -3.72
CA PRO A 152 13.56 -11.62 -4.60
C PRO A 152 12.95 -11.66 -6.01
N GLY A 153 12.91 -12.82 -6.66
CA GLY A 153 12.31 -12.95 -7.98
C GLY A 153 10.81 -12.63 -7.97
N ARG A 154 10.07 -13.09 -6.95
CA ARG A 154 8.64 -12.78 -6.77
C ARG A 154 8.38 -11.30 -6.56
N ILE A 155 9.23 -10.62 -5.80
CA ILE A 155 9.20 -9.15 -5.67
C ILE A 155 9.53 -8.48 -7.00
N GLY A 156 10.46 -9.02 -7.79
CA GLY A 156 10.74 -8.56 -9.14
C GLY A 156 9.52 -8.60 -10.05
N VAL A 157 8.78 -9.73 -10.07
CA VAL A 157 7.52 -9.89 -10.81
C VAL A 157 6.47 -8.90 -10.33
N TRP A 158 6.33 -8.74 -9.01
CA TRP A 158 5.44 -7.75 -8.41
C TRP A 158 5.75 -6.32 -8.89
N CYS A 159 7.02 -5.93 -8.89
CA CYS A 159 7.47 -4.61 -9.32
C CYS A 159 7.21 -4.39 -10.81
N SER A 160 7.48 -5.40 -11.66
CA SER A 160 7.16 -5.32 -13.09
C SER A 160 5.67 -5.06 -13.34
N GLY A 161 4.79 -5.72 -12.57
CA GLY A 161 3.34 -5.49 -12.66
C GLY A 161 2.91 -4.09 -12.21
N VAL A 162 3.56 -3.50 -11.21
CA VAL A 162 3.31 -2.12 -10.78
C VAL A 162 3.77 -1.13 -11.86
N ILE A 163 5.00 -1.28 -12.34
CA ILE A 163 5.57 -0.40 -13.38
C ILE A 163 4.69 -0.42 -14.62
N ALA A 164 4.33 -1.61 -15.11
CA ALA A 164 3.50 -1.75 -16.29
C ALA A 164 2.12 -1.09 -16.17
N GLN A 165 1.59 -0.90 -14.96
CA GLN A 165 0.34 -0.17 -14.74
C GLN A 165 0.57 1.35 -14.72
N LEU A 166 1.64 1.82 -14.06
CA LEU A 166 1.93 3.25 -13.92
C LEU A 166 2.48 3.93 -15.19
N THR A 167 2.98 3.14 -16.15
CA THR A 167 3.52 3.63 -17.43
C THR A 167 2.56 3.48 -18.61
N LYS A 168 1.35 2.97 -18.41
CA LYS A 168 0.35 2.95 -19.49
C LYS A 168 -0.03 4.37 -19.86
N PRO A 169 -0.08 4.72 -21.16
CA PRO A 169 -0.72 5.96 -21.58
C PRO A 169 -2.18 5.96 -21.11
N ALA A 170 -2.66 7.13 -20.66
CA ALA A 170 -4.06 7.34 -20.30
C ALA A 170 -4.97 7.25 -21.54
#